data_AF-Q6ZT85-F1
#
_entry.id   AF-Q6ZT85-F1
#
_cell.length_a   1.000
_cell.length_b   1.000
_cell.length_c   1.000
_cell.angle_alpha   90.00
_cell.angle_beta   90.00
_cell.angle_gamma   90.00
#
_symmetry.space_group_name_H-M   'P 1'
#
loop_
_entity.id
_entity.type
_entity.pdbx_description
1 polymer ?
#
loop_
_entity_poly.entity_id
_entity_poly.type
_entity_poly.pdbx_seq_one_letter_code
_entity_poly.pdbx_strand_id
1 'polypeptide(L)'
;MENLEEEVSQAENSLLQAAAAFPMYGRVHCITGALQKLSLNSLQLVSEWRPVVEKLLLMSYRLSTVVSPVIQSSSPEGLIPMDTDSESASRLQMILNEIQPRDTNDYFNQAKILKEHDSFDMKDLNASVVNIDTSTEIKGKEVKTCDVTAQMVLVCCWRSMKEVALLLGMLCQLLPMQPVPESSDGLLTVEQVKEIGDYFKQHLLQSRHRGAFELAYTGFVKLTEVLNRCPNVSLQKLPEQWLWSVLEEIKCSDPSSKLCATRRSAGIPFYIQALLASEPKKGRMDLLKITMKELISLAGPTDDIQSTVPQVHALNILRALFRDTRLGENIIPYVADGAKAAILGFTSPVWAVRNSSTLLFSALITRIFGVKRAKDEHSKTNRMTGREFFSRFPELYPFLLKQLETVANTVDRCGHSPVYHSREMAARALVPFVMIDHIPNTIRSLLSTLPSCTDQCFRQNHIHGTLLQVFHLLQAYSDSKHGTNSDFQHELTDITVCTKAKLWLAKSFTTCASLKIKYFCLFF
;
A
#
# COMPACT_ATOMS: atom_id res chain seq x y z
N MET A 1 34.43 7.57 -17.94
CA MET A 1 34.39 6.35 -17.13
C MET A 1 35.39 6.37 -16.00
N GLU A 2 36.65 6.75 -16.26
CA GLU A 2 37.71 6.88 -15.23
C GLU A 2 37.27 7.74 -14.03
N ASN A 3 36.69 8.92 -14.28
CA ASN A 3 36.16 9.75 -13.18
C ASN A 3 35.07 9.05 -12.35
N LEU A 4 34.20 8.23 -12.96
CA LEU A 4 33.17 7.49 -12.20
C LEU A 4 33.82 6.41 -11.32
N GLU A 5 34.86 5.74 -11.83
CA GLU A 5 35.60 4.73 -11.08
C GLU A 5 36.33 5.33 -9.87
N GLU A 6 36.91 6.52 -10.03
CA GLU A 6 37.50 7.27 -8.92
C GLU A 6 36.44 7.64 -7.87
N GLU A 7 35.30 8.19 -8.28
CA GLU A 7 34.22 8.56 -7.35
C GLU A 7 33.62 7.37 -6.61
N VAL A 8 33.44 6.22 -7.28
CA VAL A 8 33.00 4.99 -6.63
C VAL A 8 34.02 4.54 -5.60
N SER A 9 35.32 4.60 -5.92
CA SER A 9 36.39 4.24 -4.99
C SER A 9 36.46 5.20 -3.79
N GLN A 10 36.16 6.48 -3.99
CA GLN A 10 36.02 7.44 -2.88
C GLN A 10 34.77 7.17 -2.03
N ALA A 11 33.65 6.80 -2.66
CA ALA A 11 32.41 6.46 -1.96
C ALA A 11 32.53 5.17 -1.14
N GLU A 12 33.32 4.19 -1.60
CA GLU A 12 33.69 2.99 -0.85
C GLU A 12 34.43 3.34 0.46
N ASN A 13 35.18 4.45 0.48
CA ASN A 13 35.86 4.94 1.67
C ASN A 13 34.95 5.79 2.56
N SER A 14 34.16 6.70 1.97
CA SER A 14 33.25 7.57 2.71
C SER A 14 32.10 8.07 1.85
N LEU A 15 30.89 7.57 2.12
CA LEU A 15 29.65 8.08 1.54
C LEU A 15 29.41 9.55 1.88
N LEU A 16 29.86 10.01 3.05
CA LEU A 16 29.71 11.40 3.47
C LEU A 16 30.55 12.33 2.60
N GLN A 17 31.81 11.99 2.37
CA GLN A 17 32.70 12.76 1.50
C GLN A 17 32.23 12.70 0.04
N ALA A 18 31.78 11.53 -0.43
CA ALA A 18 31.24 11.38 -1.77
C ALA A 18 29.96 12.21 -1.96
N ALA A 19 29.04 12.24 -0.98
CA ALA A 19 27.85 13.07 -1.05
C ALA A 19 28.18 14.57 -1.13
N ALA A 20 29.22 15.01 -0.40
CA ALA A 20 29.66 16.39 -0.35
C ALA A 20 30.26 16.91 -1.67
N ALA A 21 31.22 16.16 -2.21
CA ALA A 21 32.11 16.65 -3.25
C ALA A 21 31.94 15.93 -4.59
N PHE A 22 31.42 14.70 -4.58
CA PHE A 22 31.46 13.80 -5.72
C PHE A 22 30.19 12.94 -5.85
N PRO A 23 29.01 13.55 -6.01
CA PRO A 23 27.77 12.80 -6.14
C PRO A 23 27.76 11.95 -7.43
N MET A 24 27.97 10.64 -7.27
CA MET A 24 28.14 9.67 -8.37
C MET A 24 26.98 9.67 -9.38
N TYR A 25 25.74 9.90 -8.93
CA TYR A 25 24.55 9.87 -9.78
C TYR A 25 24.63 10.83 -10.98
N GLY A 26 25.29 11.97 -10.83
CA GLY A 26 25.43 12.95 -11.92
C GLY A 26 26.24 12.39 -13.10
N ARG A 27 27.31 11.65 -12.81
CA ARG A 27 28.13 11.02 -13.85
C ARG A 27 27.43 9.86 -14.52
N VAL A 28 26.78 8.99 -13.73
CA VAL A 28 25.98 7.89 -14.28
C VAL A 28 24.90 8.46 -15.22
N HIS A 29 24.20 9.51 -14.80
CA HIS A 29 23.21 10.20 -15.63
C HIS A 29 23.79 10.70 -16.97
N CYS A 30 24.98 11.33 -16.94
CA CYS A 30 25.64 11.79 -18.17
C CYS A 30 26.05 10.63 -19.08
N ILE A 31 26.57 9.54 -18.53
CA ILE A 31 26.92 8.33 -19.28
C ILE A 31 25.67 7.74 -19.94
N THR A 32 24.60 7.58 -19.16
CA THR A 32 23.30 7.11 -19.66
C THR A 32 22.78 7.99 -20.79
N GLY A 33 22.84 9.32 -20.64
CA GLY A 33 22.43 10.27 -21.68
C GLY A 33 23.30 10.20 -22.94
N ALA A 34 24.61 10.02 -22.79
CA ALA A 34 25.53 9.85 -23.92
C ALA A 34 25.23 8.55 -24.69
N LEU A 35 25.02 7.44 -23.98
CA LEU A 35 24.66 6.16 -24.59
C LEU A 35 23.34 6.24 -25.37
N GLN A 36 22.32 6.93 -24.86
CA GLN A 36 21.04 7.13 -25.58
C GLN A 36 21.17 7.85 -26.92
N LYS A 37 22.21 8.67 -27.09
CA LYS A 37 22.45 9.39 -28.35
C LYS A 37 23.12 8.52 -29.41
N LEU A 38 23.70 7.39 -29.00
CA LEU A 38 24.29 6.45 -29.93
C LEU A 38 23.18 5.63 -30.61
N SER A 39 23.33 5.38 -31.91
CA SER A 39 22.48 4.41 -32.61
C SER A 39 22.92 3.00 -32.22
N LEU A 40 22.47 2.55 -31.05
CA LEU A 40 22.91 1.29 -30.47
C LEU A 40 22.41 0.06 -31.27
N ASN A 41 21.43 0.25 -32.15
CA ASN A 41 20.90 -0.78 -33.06
C ASN A 41 21.79 -1.04 -34.29
N SER A 42 22.79 -0.18 -34.52
CA SER A 42 23.68 -0.24 -35.69
C SER A 42 25.14 -0.11 -35.27
N LEU A 43 25.50 -0.66 -34.11
CA LEU A 43 26.85 -0.54 -33.57
C LEU A 43 27.85 -1.28 -34.44
N GLN A 44 28.68 -0.48 -35.11
CA GLN A 44 29.96 -0.92 -35.61
C GLN A 44 30.91 -1.11 -34.41
N LEU A 45 31.92 -1.99 -34.52
CA LEU A 45 32.95 -2.22 -33.50
C LEU A 45 32.43 -2.83 -32.18
N VAL A 46 31.51 -3.81 -32.25
CA VAL A 46 30.98 -4.54 -31.07
C VAL A 46 32.11 -5.06 -30.16
N SER A 47 33.23 -5.52 -30.74
CA SER A 47 34.41 -5.98 -30.00
C SER A 47 35.07 -4.89 -29.13
N GLU A 48 35.00 -3.63 -29.54
CA GLU A 48 35.54 -2.50 -28.77
C GLU A 48 34.57 -2.00 -27.72
N TRP A 49 33.26 -2.11 -27.99
CA TRP A 49 32.22 -1.72 -27.04
C TRP A 49 32.02 -2.73 -25.90
N ARG A 50 32.31 -4.01 -26.12
CA ARG A 50 32.12 -5.04 -25.09
C ARG A 50 32.92 -4.76 -23.81
N PRO A 51 34.24 -4.46 -23.84
CA PRO A 51 34.99 -4.08 -22.63
C PRO A 51 34.45 -2.82 -21.95
N VAL A 52 33.91 -1.87 -22.72
CA VAL A 52 33.30 -0.65 -22.19
C VAL A 52 32.03 -0.99 -21.40
N VAL A 53 31.15 -1.83 -21.97
CA VAL A 53 29.92 -2.28 -21.32
C VAL A 53 30.24 -3.11 -20.07
N GLU A 54 31.20 -4.02 -20.15
CA GLU A 54 31.63 -4.83 -19.00
C GLU A 54 32.14 -3.96 -17.85
N LYS A 55 32.98 -2.96 -18.15
CA LYS A 55 33.45 -2.00 -17.14
C LYS A 55 32.29 -1.18 -16.56
N LEU A 56 31.30 -0.77 -17.38
CA LEU A 56 30.11 -0.08 -16.90
C LEU A 56 29.25 -0.92 -15.96
N LEU A 57 29.06 -2.21 -16.27
CA LEU A 57 28.33 -3.14 -15.40
C LEU A 57 29.04 -3.29 -14.06
N LEU A 58 30.35 -3.52 -14.08
CA LEU A 58 31.15 -3.63 -12.86
C LEU A 58 31.06 -2.37 -11.99
N MET A 59 31.21 -1.18 -12.58
CA MET A 59 31.08 0.08 -11.84
C MET A 59 29.67 0.28 -11.29
N SER A 60 28.64 -0.11 -12.04
CA SER A 60 27.25 -0.05 -11.62
C SER A 60 26.99 -0.91 -10.39
N TYR A 61 27.52 -2.14 -10.36
CA TYR A 61 27.40 -3.06 -9.22
C TYR A 61 28.18 -2.58 -7.99
N ARG A 62 29.40 -2.07 -8.17
CA ARG A 62 30.18 -1.47 -7.08
C ARG A 62 29.45 -0.28 -6.47
N LEU A 63 29.04 0.68 -7.30
CA LEU A 63 28.28 1.86 -6.86
C LEU A 63 27.04 1.44 -6.06
N SER A 64 26.29 0.47 -6.58
CA SER A 64 25.07 -0.02 -5.93
C SER A 64 25.35 -0.65 -4.57
N THR A 65 26.41 -1.45 -4.48
CA THR A 65 26.85 -2.08 -3.23
C THR A 65 27.16 -1.02 -2.17
N VAL A 66 27.88 0.04 -2.53
CA VAL A 66 28.24 1.12 -1.60
C VAL A 66 27.02 1.82 -1.02
N VAL A 67 26.01 2.11 -1.85
CA VAL A 67 24.83 2.91 -1.42
C VAL A 67 23.68 2.06 -0.85
N SER A 68 23.72 0.73 -1.05
CA SER A 68 22.66 -0.21 -0.63
C SER A 68 22.36 -0.19 0.88
N PRO A 69 23.34 -0.12 1.80
CA PRO A 69 23.07 -0.09 3.24
C PRO A 69 22.14 1.07 3.66
N VAL A 70 22.27 2.22 3.01
CA VAL A 70 21.46 3.41 3.31
C VAL A 70 20.01 3.22 2.84
N ILE A 71 19.80 2.72 1.61
CA ILE A 71 18.45 2.57 1.03
C ILE A 71 17.69 1.32 1.50
N GLN A 72 18.40 0.33 2.06
CA GLN A 72 17.82 -0.89 2.62
C GLN A 72 17.56 -0.79 4.12
N SER A 73 18.01 0.29 4.78
CA SER A 73 17.75 0.56 6.20
C SER A 73 16.25 0.53 6.53
N SER A 74 15.91 -0.01 7.70
CA SER A 74 14.54 -0.05 8.23
C SER A 74 13.98 1.35 8.47
N SER A 75 14.83 2.36 8.65
CA SER A 75 14.46 3.76 8.82
C SER A 75 15.39 4.66 7.99
N PRO A 76 15.23 4.71 6.65
CA PRO A 76 16.09 5.54 5.80
C PRO A 76 15.96 7.03 6.12
N GLU A 77 14.82 7.44 6.69
CA GLU A 77 14.45 8.83 6.98
C GLU A 77 14.42 9.16 8.49
N GLY A 78 14.46 8.17 9.38
CA GLY A 78 14.25 8.38 10.82
C GLY A 78 15.47 7.98 11.65
N LEU A 79 15.86 8.88 12.57
CA LEU A 79 17.09 8.89 13.37
C LEU A 79 18.34 9.22 12.55
N ILE A 80 18.45 10.47 12.10
CA ILE A 80 19.77 11.04 11.86
C ILE A 80 19.81 12.43 12.48
N PRO A 81 20.68 12.68 13.49
CA PRO A 81 20.63 13.89 14.30
C PRO A 81 20.68 15.16 13.43
N MET A 82 19.76 16.08 13.72
CA MET A 82 19.98 17.50 13.49
C MET A 82 20.89 17.93 14.65
N ASP A 83 22.18 18.08 14.39
CA ASP A 83 23.09 19.09 14.97
C ASP A 83 24.55 18.63 14.86
N THR A 84 25.42 19.62 14.63
CA THR A 84 26.80 19.51 14.16
C THR A 84 27.80 19.56 15.32
N ASP A 85 28.23 18.39 15.81
CA ASP A 85 29.31 18.24 16.78
C ASP A 85 29.93 16.83 16.76
N SER A 86 31.14 16.67 17.31
CA SER A 86 31.94 15.43 17.17
C SER A 86 31.32 14.20 17.83
N GLU A 87 30.29 14.38 18.66
CA GLU A 87 29.46 13.31 19.23
C GLU A 87 28.55 12.66 18.17
N SER A 88 28.24 13.38 17.09
CA SER A 88 27.36 12.94 16.01
C SER A 88 28.03 11.95 15.05
N ALA A 89 29.36 11.98 14.89
CA ALA A 89 30.10 11.00 14.09
C ALA A 89 30.20 9.62 14.78
N SER A 90 30.40 9.61 16.09
CA SER A 90 30.32 8.40 16.93
C SER A 90 28.89 7.86 17.01
N ARG A 91 27.87 8.74 17.04
CA ARG A 91 26.47 8.34 16.90
C ARG A 91 26.15 7.77 15.53
N LEU A 92 26.69 8.30 14.43
CA LEU A 92 26.52 7.74 13.08
C LEU A 92 27.18 6.36 12.95
N GLN A 93 28.34 6.15 13.57
CA GLN A 93 29.01 4.85 13.65
C GLN A 93 28.22 3.84 14.51
N MET A 94 27.59 4.31 15.60
CA MET A 94 26.61 3.54 16.37
C MET A 94 25.37 3.20 15.54
N ILE A 95 24.82 4.16 14.79
CA ILE A 95 23.65 3.97 13.92
C ILE A 95 23.99 2.95 12.82
N LEU A 96 25.15 3.05 12.16
CA LEU A 96 25.62 2.05 11.18
C LEU A 96 25.80 0.66 11.79
N ASN A 97 26.19 0.56 13.07
CA ASN A 97 26.28 -0.70 13.81
C ASN A 97 24.92 -1.23 14.31
N GLU A 98 23.94 -0.35 14.59
CA GLU A 98 22.55 -0.68 14.96
C GLU A 98 21.66 -0.99 13.75
N ILE A 99 22.02 -0.53 12.53
CA ILE A 99 21.35 -0.81 11.25
C ILE A 99 21.48 -2.30 10.82
N GLN A 100 21.95 -3.20 11.69
CA GLN A 100 21.79 -4.63 11.44
C GLN A 100 20.31 -4.95 11.19
N PRO A 101 19.98 -5.68 10.10
CA PRO A 101 18.60 -5.90 9.70
C PRO A 101 17.93 -6.84 10.71
N ARG A 102 17.28 -6.27 11.72
CA ARG A 102 16.35 -6.99 12.61
C ARG A 102 15.04 -6.23 12.62
N ASP A 103 14.20 -6.56 11.65
CA ASP A 103 12.83 -6.08 11.55
C ASP A 103 11.91 -6.97 12.39
N THR A 104 12.15 -7.06 13.70
CA THR A 104 11.25 -7.77 14.62
C THR A 104 10.09 -6.83 14.99
N ASN A 105 9.29 -6.44 13.98
CA ASN A 105 8.19 -5.49 14.13
C ASN A 105 6.92 -6.18 14.68
N ASP A 106 7.08 -6.88 15.81
CA ASP A 106 6.08 -7.78 16.41
C ASP A 106 4.74 -7.07 16.68
N TYR A 107 4.78 -5.75 16.91
CA TYR A 107 3.60 -4.92 17.15
C TYR A 107 2.53 -5.01 16.04
N PHE A 108 2.92 -5.19 14.77
CA PHE A 108 1.98 -5.26 13.65
C PHE A 108 1.51 -6.68 13.32
N ASN A 109 2.27 -7.69 13.75
CA ASN A 109 2.05 -9.10 13.39
C ASN A 109 1.28 -9.86 14.50
N GLN A 110 1.21 -9.32 15.71
CA GLN A 110 0.45 -9.94 16.80
C GLN A 110 -1.05 -9.74 16.61
N ALA A 111 -1.81 -10.84 16.66
CA ALA A 111 -3.26 -10.78 16.77
C ALA A 111 -3.63 -10.23 18.15
N LYS A 112 -4.20 -9.02 18.15
CA LYS A 112 -4.89 -8.52 19.34
C LYS A 112 -6.20 -9.30 19.46
N ILE A 113 -6.20 -10.31 20.33
CA ILE A 113 -7.45 -10.91 20.82
C ILE A 113 -8.25 -9.75 21.41
N LEU A 114 -9.37 -9.40 20.77
CA LEU A 114 -10.34 -8.46 21.32
C LEU A 114 -10.86 -9.10 22.61
N LYS A 115 -10.28 -8.71 23.74
CA LYS A 115 -10.86 -9.04 25.04
C LYS A 115 -12.24 -8.38 25.07
N GLU A 116 -13.26 -9.18 25.34
CA GLU A 116 -14.52 -8.65 25.85
C GLU A 116 -14.19 -7.82 27.10
N HIS A 117 -14.73 -6.61 27.15
CA HIS A 117 -14.44 -5.59 28.16
C HIS A 117 -14.42 -6.18 29.59
N ASP A 118 -13.34 -5.93 30.35
CA ASP A 118 -13.44 -5.25 31.64
C ASP A 118 -12.06 -4.88 32.23
N SER A 119 -12.02 -3.69 32.84
CA SER A 119 -10.92 -3.01 33.55
C SER A 119 -9.75 -2.42 32.72
N PHE A 120 -9.61 -1.10 32.85
CA PHE A 120 -8.56 -0.25 32.26
C PHE A 120 -7.52 -0.03 33.37
N ASP A 121 -6.32 -0.58 33.26
CA ASP A 121 -5.26 -0.38 34.26
C ASP A 121 -4.13 0.49 33.70
N MET A 122 -3.79 1.53 34.46
CA MET A 122 -2.99 2.69 34.03
C MET A 122 -1.65 2.63 34.76
N LYS A 123 -0.79 1.70 34.36
CA LYS A 123 0.59 1.58 34.85
C LYS A 123 1.46 0.97 33.75
N ASP A 124 2.04 1.82 32.92
CA ASP A 124 3.27 1.53 32.15
C ASP A 124 3.76 2.80 31.45
N LEU A 125 4.15 3.78 32.26
CA LEU A 125 5.02 4.89 31.85
C LEU A 125 5.85 5.26 33.06
N ASN A 126 6.99 4.59 33.23
CA ASN A 126 8.19 5.10 33.91
C ASN A 126 9.24 3.99 33.98
N ALA A 127 10.06 3.87 32.93
CA ALA A 127 11.35 3.21 33.04
C ALA A 127 12.37 3.90 32.13
N SER A 128 13.52 4.21 32.72
CA SER A 128 14.82 4.57 32.13
C SER A 128 14.99 5.96 31.48
N VAL A 129 15.36 6.94 32.31
CA VAL A 129 16.35 7.97 31.95
C VAL A 129 17.49 7.86 32.96
N VAL A 130 18.69 7.47 32.51
CA VAL A 130 19.92 7.51 33.30
C VAL A 130 20.84 8.54 32.66
N ASN A 131 21.16 9.59 33.41
CA ASN A 131 22.15 10.62 33.09
C ASN A 131 23.57 10.04 33.16
N ILE A 132 24.43 10.39 32.20
CA ILE A 132 25.89 10.28 32.34
C ILE A 132 26.53 11.57 31.83
N ASP A 133 27.30 12.20 32.73
CA ASP A 133 28.06 13.43 32.56
C ASP A 133 29.33 13.27 31.70
N THR A 134 29.68 14.39 31.07
CA THR A 134 30.78 14.64 30.14
C THR A 134 32.16 14.79 30.81
N SER A 135 33.23 14.37 30.12
CA SER A 135 34.41 15.18 29.73
C SER A 135 35.75 14.42 29.78
N THR A 136 36.46 14.39 28.64
CA THR A 136 37.93 14.46 28.57
C THR A 136 38.34 14.83 27.13
N GLU A 137 39.01 15.96 27.00
CA GLU A 137 39.51 16.52 25.74
C GLU A 137 40.64 15.68 25.15
N ILE A 138 40.60 15.43 23.83
CA ILE A 138 41.81 15.10 23.05
C ILE A 138 41.83 15.95 21.77
N LYS A 139 42.88 16.77 21.67
CA LYS A 139 43.20 17.66 20.55
C LYS A 139 43.60 16.90 19.28
N GLY A 140 43.05 17.34 18.14
CA GLY A 140 43.86 17.71 16.97
C GLY A 140 43.98 16.73 15.81
N LYS A 141 43.14 16.93 14.77
CA LYS A 141 43.54 16.97 13.35
C LYS A 141 42.47 17.75 12.59
N GLU A 142 42.86 18.78 11.83
CA GLU A 142 41.96 19.59 11.00
C GLU A 142 41.31 18.71 9.92
N VAL A 143 40.15 18.16 10.23
CA VAL A 143 39.21 17.64 9.24
C VAL A 143 38.49 18.86 8.69
N LYS A 144 38.57 19.09 7.38
CA LYS A 144 37.64 20.01 6.70
C LYS A 144 36.23 19.49 6.96
N THR A 145 35.53 20.06 7.93
CA THR A 145 34.15 19.75 8.26
C THR A 145 33.31 20.18 7.06
N CYS A 146 32.91 19.20 6.24
CA CYS A 146 31.97 19.45 5.17
C CYS A 146 30.56 19.31 5.78
N ASP A 147 29.75 20.36 5.68
CA ASP A 147 28.37 20.40 6.16
C ASP A 147 27.48 19.47 5.30
N VAL A 148 27.65 18.16 5.46
CA VAL A 148 26.87 17.14 4.77
C VAL A 148 25.77 16.66 5.68
N THR A 149 24.54 17.03 5.35
CA THR A 149 23.39 16.51 6.07
C THR A 149 23.15 15.05 5.72
N ALA A 150 22.57 14.30 6.64
CA ALA A 150 22.22 12.92 6.37
C ALA A 150 21.13 12.77 5.28
N GLN A 151 20.26 13.77 5.16
CA GLN A 151 19.33 13.87 4.04
C GLN A 151 20.08 14.00 2.70
N MET A 152 21.19 14.73 2.66
CA MET A 152 22.04 14.83 1.47
C MET A 152 22.67 13.48 1.11
N VAL A 153 23.16 12.73 2.11
CA VAL A 153 23.65 11.35 1.89
C VAL A 153 22.55 10.45 1.36
N LEU A 154 21.38 10.43 2.00
CA LEU A 154 20.22 9.65 1.56
C LEU A 154 19.84 9.98 0.10
N VAL A 155 19.76 11.27 -0.22
CA VAL A 155 19.46 11.75 -1.58
C VAL A 155 20.51 11.28 -2.59
N CYS A 156 21.80 11.38 -2.25
CA CYS A 156 22.87 10.89 -3.10
C CYS A 156 22.76 9.38 -3.31
N CYS A 157 22.49 8.60 -2.26
CA CYS A 157 22.37 7.15 -2.34
C CYS A 157 21.19 6.71 -3.23
N TRP A 158 19.96 7.18 -2.96
CA TRP A 158 18.80 6.72 -3.75
C TRP A 158 18.81 7.25 -5.19
N ARG A 159 19.37 8.44 -5.45
CA ARG A 159 19.57 8.93 -6.82
C ARG A 159 20.66 8.15 -7.57
N SER A 160 21.71 7.70 -6.88
CA SER A 160 22.75 6.87 -7.53
C SER A 160 22.18 5.51 -7.92
N MET A 161 21.39 4.89 -7.03
CA MET A 161 20.62 3.67 -7.33
C MET A 161 19.69 3.83 -8.52
N LYS A 162 18.97 4.95 -8.58
CA LYS A 162 18.09 5.29 -9.70
C LYS A 162 18.84 5.25 -11.03
N GLU A 163 19.93 6.01 -11.14
CA GLU A 163 20.64 6.14 -12.41
C GLU A 163 21.31 4.82 -12.82
N VAL A 164 21.79 4.02 -11.86
CA VAL A 164 22.27 2.66 -12.13
C VAL A 164 21.14 1.77 -12.69
N ALA A 165 19.99 1.73 -12.03
CA ALA A 165 18.85 0.93 -12.50
C ALA A 165 18.42 1.34 -13.93
N LEU A 166 18.38 2.63 -14.23
CA LEU A 166 18.03 3.12 -15.56
C LEU A 166 19.09 2.76 -16.61
N LEU A 167 20.38 2.84 -16.25
CA LEU A 167 21.49 2.42 -17.10
C LEU A 167 21.41 0.93 -17.43
N LEU A 168 21.29 0.07 -16.42
CA LEU A 168 21.20 -1.38 -16.60
C LEU A 168 19.99 -1.77 -17.47
N GLY A 169 18.82 -1.21 -17.17
CA GLY A 169 17.62 -1.44 -17.97
C GLY A 169 17.79 -1.01 -19.42
N MET A 170 18.49 0.09 -19.68
CA MET A 170 18.81 0.56 -21.04
C MET A 170 19.80 -0.37 -21.75
N LEU A 171 20.86 -0.81 -21.08
CA LEU A 171 21.84 -1.73 -21.67
C LEU A 171 21.16 -3.02 -22.13
N CYS A 172 20.16 -3.52 -21.37
CA CYS A 172 19.39 -4.68 -21.79
C CYS A 172 18.57 -4.45 -23.07
N GLN A 173 18.18 -3.21 -23.40
CA GLN A 173 17.51 -2.89 -24.66
C GLN A 173 18.40 -3.10 -25.89
N LEU A 174 19.69 -3.37 -25.70
CA LEU A 174 20.68 -3.63 -26.74
C LEU A 174 20.80 -5.10 -27.11
N LEU A 175 20.00 -5.97 -26.50
CA LEU A 175 19.98 -7.37 -26.86
C LEU A 175 19.51 -7.55 -28.31
N PRO A 176 20.14 -8.47 -29.07
CA PRO A 176 19.76 -8.70 -30.46
C PRO A 176 18.33 -9.22 -30.54
N MET A 177 17.48 -8.54 -31.33
CA MET A 177 16.07 -8.90 -31.54
C MET A 177 15.85 -9.79 -32.77
N GLN A 178 16.90 -10.07 -33.54
CA GLN A 178 16.90 -10.97 -34.69
C GLN A 178 17.86 -12.13 -34.43
N PRO A 179 17.59 -13.34 -34.96
CA PRO A 179 18.56 -14.44 -34.93
C PRO A 179 19.77 -14.01 -35.76
N VAL A 180 20.87 -13.66 -35.09
CA VAL A 180 22.11 -13.31 -35.77
C VAL A 180 22.87 -14.63 -36.04
N PRO A 181 23.51 -14.81 -37.22
CA PRO A 181 24.38 -15.95 -37.45
C PRO A 181 25.43 -16.06 -36.34
N GLU A 182 25.80 -17.31 -36.03
CA GLU A 182 26.48 -17.84 -34.82
C GLU A 182 27.79 -17.16 -34.37
N SER A 183 28.24 -16.09 -35.03
CA SER A 183 29.55 -15.46 -34.80
C SER A 183 29.55 -13.98 -34.40
N SER A 184 28.40 -13.29 -34.28
CA SER A 184 28.37 -11.97 -33.64
C SER A 184 27.74 -12.04 -32.26
N ASP A 185 28.57 -12.37 -31.29
CA ASP A 185 28.30 -12.17 -29.87
C ASP A 185 27.76 -10.75 -29.63
N GLY A 186 26.55 -10.64 -29.10
CA GLY A 186 25.96 -9.34 -28.74
C GLY A 186 26.80 -8.60 -27.68
N LEU A 187 26.49 -7.32 -27.47
CA LEU A 187 27.17 -6.50 -26.45
C LEU A 187 27.09 -7.08 -25.04
N LEU A 188 26.00 -7.78 -24.73
CA LEU A 188 25.76 -8.44 -23.45
C LEU A 188 25.76 -9.95 -23.63
N THR A 189 26.44 -10.64 -22.73
CA THR A 189 26.35 -12.10 -22.62
C THR A 189 25.06 -12.51 -21.92
N VAL A 190 24.64 -13.76 -22.10
CA VAL A 190 23.49 -14.33 -21.37
C VAL A 190 23.69 -14.24 -19.86
N GLU A 191 24.91 -14.44 -19.38
CA GLU A 191 25.22 -14.39 -17.95
C GLU A 191 25.11 -12.97 -17.39
N GLN A 192 25.64 -11.97 -18.10
CA GLN A 192 25.47 -10.56 -17.71
C GLN A 192 24.00 -10.15 -17.62
N VAL A 193 23.13 -10.67 -18.51
CA VAL A 193 21.69 -10.40 -18.43
C VAL A 193 21.05 -11.03 -17.18
N LYS A 194 21.47 -12.24 -16.79
CA LYS A 194 21.02 -12.87 -15.55
C LYS A 194 21.47 -12.07 -14.32
N GLU A 195 22.73 -11.66 -14.28
CA GLU A 195 23.27 -10.82 -13.21
C GLU A 195 22.50 -9.50 -13.07
N ILE A 196 22.13 -8.85 -14.19
CA ILE A 196 21.28 -7.66 -14.17
C ILE A 196 19.88 -7.99 -13.63
N GLY A 197 19.33 -9.15 -13.98
CA GLY A 197 18.07 -9.64 -13.40
C GLY A 197 18.15 -9.84 -11.90
N ASP A 198 19.21 -10.48 -11.40
CA ASP A 198 19.46 -10.71 -9.99
C ASP A 198 19.66 -9.39 -9.23
N TYR A 199 20.36 -8.43 -9.85
CA TYR A 199 20.46 -7.05 -9.35
C TYR A 199 19.06 -6.45 -9.13
N PHE A 200 18.19 -6.47 -10.14
CA PHE A 200 16.84 -5.90 -10.00
C PHE A 200 16.01 -6.66 -8.96
N LYS A 201 16.09 -7.99 -8.92
CA LYS A 201 15.42 -8.82 -7.92
C LYS A 201 15.86 -8.42 -6.51
N GLN A 202 17.16 -8.38 -6.22
CA GLN A 202 17.67 -7.99 -4.91
C GLN A 202 17.20 -6.58 -4.53
N HIS A 203 17.34 -5.61 -5.44
CA HIS A 203 17.00 -4.22 -5.11
C HIS A 203 15.50 -3.98 -4.95
N LEU A 204 14.65 -4.57 -5.79
CA LEU A 204 13.20 -4.43 -5.65
C LEU A 204 12.67 -5.16 -4.41
N LEU A 205 13.22 -6.32 -4.06
CA LEU A 205 12.70 -7.09 -2.93
C LEU A 205 13.27 -6.64 -1.58
N GLN A 206 14.46 -6.02 -1.54
CA GLN A 206 15.14 -5.65 -0.28
C GLN A 206 15.19 -4.14 -0.01
N SER A 207 15.01 -3.28 -1.02
CA SER A 207 15.02 -1.83 -0.79
C SER A 207 13.80 -1.39 0.01
N ARG A 208 14.05 -0.49 0.97
CA ARG A 208 13.00 0.05 1.84
C ARG A 208 12.69 1.52 1.56
N HIS A 209 13.52 2.20 0.78
CA HIS A 209 13.30 3.57 0.36
C HIS A 209 12.42 3.62 -0.90
N ARG A 210 11.30 4.34 -0.82
CA ARG A 210 10.30 4.39 -1.90
C ARG A 210 10.84 4.86 -3.23
N GLY A 211 11.62 5.94 -3.22
CA GLY A 211 12.26 6.43 -4.45
C GLY A 211 13.22 5.43 -5.08
N ALA A 212 13.85 4.54 -4.29
CA ALA A 212 14.80 3.58 -4.83
C ALA A 212 14.09 2.44 -5.57
N PHE A 213 13.08 1.80 -4.96
CA PHE A 213 12.37 0.71 -5.63
C PHE A 213 11.44 1.17 -6.77
N GLU A 214 10.80 2.34 -6.69
CA GLU A 214 9.96 2.86 -7.81
C GLU A 214 10.79 3.12 -9.08
N LEU A 215 12.06 3.49 -8.90
CA LEU A 215 12.96 3.78 -10.00
C LEU A 215 13.70 2.52 -10.49
N ALA A 216 14.07 1.62 -9.58
CA ALA A 216 14.51 0.26 -9.93
C ALA A 216 13.48 -0.44 -10.82
N TYR A 217 12.19 -0.29 -10.50
CA TYR A 217 11.08 -0.80 -11.29
C TYR A 217 11.09 -0.29 -12.74
N THR A 218 11.38 0.99 -12.95
CA THR A 218 11.43 1.57 -14.30
C THR A 218 12.53 0.93 -15.15
N GLY A 219 13.70 0.67 -14.56
CA GLY A 219 14.78 -0.08 -15.21
C GLY A 219 14.40 -1.53 -15.47
N PHE A 220 13.77 -2.19 -14.50
CA PHE A 220 13.37 -3.59 -14.60
C PHE A 220 12.31 -3.82 -15.68
N VAL A 221 11.35 -2.90 -15.84
CA VAL A 221 10.36 -2.96 -16.94
C VAL A 221 11.05 -2.99 -18.30
N LYS A 222 12.12 -2.21 -18.51
CA LYS A 222 12.89 -2.24 -19.76
C LYS A 222 13.50 -3.62 -20.00
N LEU A 223 14.05 -4.25 -18.97
CA LEU A 223 14.59 -5.61 -19.06
C LEU A 223 13.50 -6.62 -19.41
N THR A 224 12.39 -6.66 -18.66
CA THR A 224 11.34 -7.68 -18.85
C THR A 224 10.65 -7.55 -20.21
N GLU A 225 10.44 -6.34 -20.71
CA GLU A 225 9.91 -6.10 -22.07
C GLU A 225 10.83 -6.65 -23.16
N VAL A 226 12.14 -6.58 -22.97
CA VAL A 226 13.13 -7.08 -23.93
C VAL A 226 13.24 -8.60 -23.88
N LEU A 227 13.28 -9.19 -22.67
CA LEU A 227 13.38 -10.64 -22.50
C LEU A 227 12.27 -11.39 -23.22
N ASN A 228 11.03 -10.88 -23.16
CA ASN A 228 9.87 -11.49 -23.84
C ASN A 228 9.91 -11.40 -25.37
N ARG A 229 10.79 -10.57 -25.94
CA ARG A 229 10.96 -10.38 -27.39
C ARG A 229 12.27 -10.95 -27.92
N CYS A 230 13.19 -11.29 -27.02
CA CYS A 230 14.51 -11.79 -27.38
C CYS A 230 14.39 -13.19 -28.02
N PRO A 231 15.06 -13.50 -29.14
CA PRO A 231 14.99 -14.82 -29.77
C PRO A 231 15.62 -15.95 -28.91
N ASN A 232 16.44 -15.60 -27.92
CA ASN A 232 17.10 -16.57 -27.06
C ASN A 232 16.11 -17.18 -26.06
N VAL A 233 15.81 -18.48 -26.23
CA VAL A 233 14.87 -19.23 -25.39
C VAL A 233 15.26 -19.26 -23.90
N SER A 234 16.56 -19.27 -23.58
CA SER A 234 17.00 -19.27 -22.18
C SER A 234 16.66 -17.95 -21.48
N LEU A 235 16.79 -16.82 -22.19
CA LEU A 235 16.45 -15.50 -21.69
C LEU A 235 14.94 -15.27 -21.62
N GLN A 236 14.17 -15.77 -22.60
CA GLN A 236 12.70 -15.69 -22.60
C GLN A 236 12.06 -16.38 -21.38
N LYS A 237 12.71 -17.41 -20.81
CA LYS A 237 12.19 -18.16 -19.65
C LYS A 237 12.46 -17.48 -18.30
N LEU A 238 13.38 -16.51 -18.24
CA LEU A 238 13.77 -15.86 -16.98
C LEU A 238 12.59 -15.17 -16.27
N PRO A 239 11.71 -14.39 -16.95
CA PRO A 239 10.58 -13.75 -16.28
C PRO A 239 9.64 -14.74 -15.58
N GLU A 240 9.38 -15.88 -16.21
CA GLU A 240 8.57 -16.96 -15.61
C GLU A 240 9.27 -17.55 -14.37
N GLN A 241 10.55 -17.91 -14.48
CA GLN A 241 11.32 -18.47 -13.37
C GLN A 241 11.39 -17.51 -12.17
N TRP A 242 11.62 -16.23 -12.44
CA TRP A 242 11.64 -15.17 -11.44
C TRP A 242 10.30 -14.97 -10.75
N LEU A 243 9.21 -15.07 -11.50
CA LEU A 243 7.85 -14.98 -10.95
C LEU A 243 7.54 -16.16 -10.03
N TRP A 244 7.87 -17.39 -10.45
CA TRP A 244 7.69 -18.58 -9.63
C TRP A 244 8.52 -18.51 -8.34
N SER A 245 9.79 -18.13 -8.46
CA SER A 245 10.69 -17.98 -7.32
C SER A 245 10.15 -16.98 -6.30
N VAL A 246 9.68 -15.80 -6.73
CA VAL A 246 9.17 -14.79 -5.78
C VAL A 246 7.83 -15.20 -5.17
N LEU A 247 6.96 -15.89 -5.92
CA LEU A 247 5.69 -16.41 -5.37
C LEU A 247 5.95 -17.46 -4.29
N GLU A 248 6.95 -18.32 -4.48
CA GLU A 248 7.34 -19.30 -3.45
C GLU A 248 7.96 -18.62 -2.22
N GLU A 249 8.83 -17.63 -2.42
CA GLU A 249 9.38 -16.81 -1.32
C GLU A 249 8.26 -16.11 -0.51
N ILE A 250 7.18 -15.65 -1.17
CA ILE A 250 6.02 -15.07 -0.49
C ILE A 250 5.24 -16.11 0.29
N LYS A 251 5.03 -17.32 -0.26
CA LYS A 251 4.30 -18.41 0.43
C LYS A 251 5.00 -18.84 1.71
N CYS A 252 6.32 -18.92 1.68
CA CYS A 252 7.14 -19.31 2.81
C CYS A 252 7.49 -18.14 3.75
N SER A 253 6.96 -16.94 3.52
CA SER A 253 7.33 -15.76 4.30
C SER A 253 6.77 -15.79 5.72
N ASP A 254 7.63 -15.41 6.66
CA ASP A 254 7.34 -15.25 8.08
C ASP A 254 7.77 -13.86 8.56
N PRO A 255 7.47 -13.46 9.82
CA PRO A 255 7.91 -12.16 10.35
C PRO A 255 9.43 -11.92 10.34
N SER A 256 10.26 -12.95 10.26
CA SER A 256 11.73 -12.87 10.24
C SER A 256 12.32 -12.80 8.84
N SER A 257 11.48 -12.99 7.82
CA SER A 257 11.89 -13.09 6.43
C SER A 257 12.44 -11.76 5.88
N LYS A 258 13.30 -11.87 4.85
CA LYS A 258 13.87 -10.69 4.18
C LYS A 258 12.82 -9.82 3.48
N LEU A 259 11.69 -10.42 3.11
CA LEU A 259 10.57 -9.73 2.48
C LEU A 259 9.89 -8.81 3.50
N CYS A 260 9.86 -7.52 3.20
CA CYS A 260 9.33 -6.53 4.11
C CYS A 260 7.80 -6.48 4.04
N ALA A 261 7.10 -7.03 5.03
CA ALA A 261 5.64 -6.90 5.14
C ALA A 261 5.20 -5.45 5.41
N THR A 262 6.03 -4.71 6.15
CA THR A 262 5.80 -3.29 6.44
C THR A 262 5.97 -2.44 5.17
N ARG A 263 5.47 -1.20 5.18
CA ARG A 263 5.45 -0.32 4.00
C ARG A 263 4.72 -0.90 2.78
N ARG A 264 3.63 -1.65 3.01
CA ARG A 264 2.75 -2.20 1.96
C ARG A 264 3.50 -3.14 1.01
N SER A 265 4.34 -4.02 1.59
CA SER A 265 5.14 -4.99 0.83
C SER A 265 6.29 -4.41 -0.01
N ALA A 266 6.69 -3.16 0.27
CA ALA A 266 7.83 -2.47 -0.36
C ALA A 266 7.84 -2.59 -1.90
N GLY A 267 8.94 -3.08 -2.49
CA GLY A 267 9.08 -3.22 -3.94
C GLY A 267 8.55 -4.53 -4.54
N ILE A 268 8.02 -5.46 -3.73
CA ILE A 268 7.45 -6.74 -4.21
C ILE A 268 6.32 -6.51 -5.24
N PRO A 269 5.34 -5.61 -4.98
CA PRO A 269 4.27 -5.37 -5.97
C PRO A 269 4.82 -4.84 -7.30
N PHE A 270 5.84 -3.99 -7.26
CA PHE A 270 6.48 -3.45 -8.46
C PHE A 270 7.20 -4.54 -9.27
N TYR A 271 7.92 -5.45 -8.59
CA TYR A 271 8.59 -6.57 -9.22
C TYR A 271 7.60 -7.46 -10.01
N ILE A 272 6.51 -7.88 -9.37
CA ILE A 272 5.47 -8.70 -10.00
C ILE A 272 4.75 -7.93 -11.11
N GLN A 273 4.45 -6.64 -10.91
CA GLN A 273 3.85 -5.79 -11.94
C GLN A 273 4.71 -5.68 -13.19
N ALA A 274 6.03 -5.60 -13.07
CA ALA A 274 6.93 -5.51 -14.23
C ALA A 274 6.92 -6.81 -15.04
N LEU A 275 6.92 -7.96 -14.36
CA LEU A 275 6.87 -9.28 -15.00
C LEU A 275 5.54 -9.47 -15.73
N LEU A 276 4.41 -9.30 -15.03
CA LEU A 276 3.08 -9.55 -15.59
C LEU A 276 2.68 -8.55 -16.68
N ALA A 277 3.01 -7.27 -16.54
CA ALA A 277 2.67 -6.28 -17.55
C ALA A 277 3.48 -6.43 -18.85
N SER A 278 4.66 -7.06 -18.77
CA SER A 278 5.49 -7.36 -19.93
C SER A 278 5.03 -8.61 -20.69
N GLU A 279 4.15 -9.43 -20.10
CA GLU A 279 3.69 -10.69 -20.70
C GLU A 279 3.04 -10.44 -22.08
N PRO A 280 3.39 -11.25 -23.11
CA PRO A 280 2.81 -11.09 -24.46
C PRO A 280 1.28 -11.25 -24.49
N LYS A 281 0.56 -10.16 -24.75
CA LYS A 281 -0.91 -10.11 -24.81
C LYS A 281 -1.56 -10.96 -25.90
N LYS A 282 -0.80 -11.35 -26.93
CA LYS A 282 -1.29 -12.25 -28.00
C LYS A 282 -1.37 -13.71 -27.53
N GLY A 283 -0.75 -14.05 -26.39
CA GLY A 283 -0.82 -15.35 -25.75
C GLY A 283 -2.01 -15.49 -24.79
N ARG A 284 -2.07 -16.61 -24.07
CA ARG A 284 -3.16 -16.90 -23.12
C ARG A 284 -3.06 -16.14 -21.79
N MET A 285 -2.07 -15.26 -21.60
CA MET A 285 -1.80 -14.58 -20.33
C MET A 285 -1.68 -15.58 -19.16
N ASP A 286 -0.90 -16.65 -19.38
CA ASP A 286 -0.81 -17.78 -18.45
C ASP A 286 -0.09 -17.40 -17.14
N LEU A 287 0.92 -16.52 -17.20
CA LEU A 287 1.61 -16.05 -15.99
C LEU A 287 0.68 -15.19 -15.13
N LEU A 288 -0.09 -14.29 -15.74
CA LEU A 288 -1.13 -13.54 -15.04
C LEU A 288 -2.17 -14.46 -14.41
N LYS A 289 -2.67 -15.45 -15.16
CA LYS A 289 -3.68 -16.40 -14.67
C LYS A 289 -3.23 -17.15 -13.43
N ILE A 290 -2.05 -17.75 -13.50
CA ILE A 290 -1.47 -18.52 -12.41
C ILE A 290 -1.23 -17.62 -11.21
N THR A 291 -0.63 -16.45 -11.43
CA THR A 291 -0.31 -15.50 -10.34
C THR A 291 -1.58 -15.01 -9.64
N MET A 292 -2.63 -14.64 -10.38
CA MET A 292 -3.87 -14.20 -9.78
C MET A 292 -4.52 -15.32 -8.95
N LYS A 293 -4.51 -16.56 -9.44
CA LYS A 293 -5.03 -17.71 -8.69
C LYS A 293 -4.28 -17.93 -7.38
N GLU A 294 -2.95 -17.94 -7.41
CA GLU A 294 -2.10 -18.11 -6.24
C GLU A 294 -2.30 -16.98 -5.22
N LEU A 295 -2.28 -15.72 -5.67
CA LEU A 295 -2.45 -14.56 -4.80
C LEU A 295 -3.86 -14.48 -4.19
N ILE A 296 -4.91 -14.80 -4.96
CA ILE A 296 -6.28 -14.86 -4.43
C ILE A 296 -6.39 -15.93 -3.35
N SER A 297 -5.79 -17.11 -3.57
CA SER A 297 -5.76 -18.18 -2.58
C SER A 297 -5.05 -17.74 -1.30
N LEU A 298 -3.89 -17.10 -1.43
CA LEU A 298 -3.11 -16.59 -0.29
C LEU A 298 -3.79 -15.43 0.45
N ALA A 299 -4.59 -14.63 -0.24
CA ALA A 299 -5.33 -13.51 0.36
C ALA A 299 -6.55 -13.96 1.17
N GLY A 300 -6.99 -15.22 1.01
CA GLY A 300 -8.12 -15.79 1.75
C GLY A 300 -7.87 -15.86 3.26
N PRO A 301 -8.94 -16.07 4.06
CA PRO A 301 -8.80 -16.32 5.49
C PRO A 301 -7.90 -17.53 5.78
N THR A 302 -7.02 -17.41 6.77
CA THR A 302 -6.18 -18.49 7.28
C THR A 302 -6.54 -18.80 8.72
N ASP A 303 -6.54 -20.09 9.07
CA ASP A 303 -6.73 -20.55 10.45
C ASP A 303 -5.45 -20.33 11.29
N ASP A 304 -4.29 -20.24 10.64
CA ASP A 304 -3.01 -19.95 11.30
C ASP A 304 -2.75 -18.44 11.38
N ILE A 305 -3.14 -17.89 12.53
CA ILE A 305 -2.99 -16.47 12.87
C ILE A 305 -1.51 -16.06 12.99
N GLN A 306 -0.58 -16.99 13.24
CA GLN A 306 0.84 -16.70 13.37
C GLN A 306 1.53 -16.51 12.00
N SER A 307 0.90 -16.98 10.92
CA SER A 307 1.41 -16.90 9.55
C SER A 307 0.55 -16.02 8.63
N THR A 308 0.29 -14.77 9.05
CA THR A 308 -0.49 -13.82 8.23
C THR A 308 0.36 -12.96 7.30
N VAL A 309 1.69 -13.09 7.34
CA VAL A 309 2.62 -12.34 6.48
C VAL A 309 2.38 -12.63 4.98
N PRO A 310 2.25 -13.89 4.52
CA PRO A 310 1.92 -14.18 3.12
C PRO A 310 0.59 -13.55 2.67
N GLN A 311 -0.42 -13.56 3.55
CA GLN A 311 -1.73 -12.96 3.29
C GLN A 311 -1.63 -11.45 3.09
N VAL A 312 -0.86 -10.76 3.95
CA VAL A 312 -0.61 -9.32 3.84
C VAL A 312 0.10 -8.98 2.53
N HIS A 313 1.10 -9.78 2.13
CA HIS A 313 1.78 -9.62 0.85
C HIS A 313 0.81 -9.81 -0.32
N ALA A 314 0.02 -10.89 -0.32
CA ALA A 314 -0.93 -11.19 -1.37
C ALA A 314 -1.96 -10.06 -1.57
N LEU A 315 -2.54 -9.54 -0.47
CA LEU A 315 -3.50 -8.43 -0.52
C LEU A 315 -2.88 -7.16 -1.12
N ASN A 316 -1.64 -6.82 -0.76
CA ASN A 316 -0.95 -5.63 -1.28
C ASN A 316 -0.51 -5.79 -2.74
N ILE A 317 -0.10 -6.99 -3.16
CA ILE A 317 0.23 -7.28 -4.56
C ILE A 317 -1.05 -7.21 -5.41
N LEU A 318 -2.13 -7.88 -5.01
CA LEU A 318 -3.44 -7.79 -5.67
C LEU A 318 -3.87 -6.33 -5.84
N ARG A 319 -3.73 -5.52 -4.80
CA ARG A 319 -4.04 -4.08 -4.86
C ARG A 319 -3.24 -3.38 -5.96
N ALA A 320 -1.96 -3.67 -6.10
CA ALA A 320 -1.12 -3.06 -7.12
C ALA A 320 -1.54 -3.53 -8.54
N LEU A 321 -1.81 -4.83 -8.71
CA LEU A 321 -2.27 -5.40 -9.98
C LEU A 321 -3.62 -4.81 -10.41
N PHE A 322 -4.60 -4.70 -9.51
CA PHE A 322 -5.88 -4.06 -9.82
C PHE A 322 -5.75 -2.56 -10.10
N ARG A 323 -4.65 -1.90 -9.75
CA ARG A 323 -4.38 -0.50 -10.13
C ARG A 323 -3.58 -0.36 -11.42
N ASP A 324 -2.95 -1.43 -11.90
CA ASP A 324 -2.10 -1.37 -13.08
C ASP A 324 -2.94 -1.23 -14.34
N THR A 325 -2.82 -0.09 -15.02
CA THR A 325 -3.57 0.20 -16.24
C THR A 325 -3.08 -0.65 -17.42
N ARG A 326 -1.83 -1.13 -17.39
CA ARG A 326 -1.22 -1.91 -18.48
C ARG A 326 -1.85 -3.29 -18.62
N LEU A 327 -2.38 -3.84 -17.53
CA LEU A 327 -3.12 -5.12 -17.52
C LEU A 327 -4.51 -5.02 -18.17
N GLY A 328 -5.08 -3.80 -18.28
CA GLY A 328 -6.32 -3.55 -19.02
C GLY A 328 -7.48 -4.45 -18.60
N GLU A 329 -8.19 -5.02 -19.59
CA GLU A 329 -9.33 -5.92 -19.36
C GLU A 329 -8.92 -7.33 -18.89
N ASN A 330 -7.64 -7.71 -19.02
CA ASN A 330 -7.16 -9.04 -18.63
C ASN A 330 -7.28 -9.29 -17.11
N ILE A 331 -7.37 -8.23 -16.30
CA ILE A 331 -7.53 -8.32 -14.85
C ILE A 331 -9.00 -8.49 -14.41
N ILE A 332 -9.96 -8.18 -15.29
CA ILE A 332 -11.39 -8.14 -14.96
C ILE A 332 -11.96 -9.49 -14.48
N PRO A 333 -11.57 -10.64 -15.05
CA PRO A 333 -12.05 -11.95 -14.57
C PRO A 333 -11.79 -12.21 -13.09
N TYR A 334 -10.81 -11.54 -12.49
CA TYR A 334 -10.38 -11.74 -11.10
C TYR A 334 -10.99 -10.74 -10.11
N VAL A 335 -11.72 -9.73 -10.60
CA VAL A 335 -12.24 -8.64 -9.76
C VAL A 335 -13.22 -9.16 -8.70
N ALA A 336 -14.07 -10.14 -9.05
CA ALA A 336 -15.02 -10.73 -8.12
C ALA A 336 -14.29 -11.40 -6.94
N ASP A 337 -13.31 -12.26 -7.22
CA ASP A 337 -12.56 -12.95 -6.17
C ASP A 337 -11.66 -12.01 -5.37
N GLY A 338 -11.08 -10.99 -6.01
CA GLY A 338 -10.36 -9.92 -5.32
C GLY A 338 -11.26 -9.17 -4.33
N ALA A 339 -12.52 -8.89 -4.70
CA ALA A 339 -13.48 -8.25 -3.81
C ALA A 339 -13.90 -9.15 -2.65
N LYS A 340 -14.10 -10.46 -2.90
CA LYS A 340 -14.35 -11.44 -1.83
C LYS A 340 -13.19 -11.48 -0.84
N ALA A 341 -11.95 -11.58 -1.32
CA ALA A 341 -10.75 -11.60 -0.48
C ALA A 341 -10.61 -10.32 0.37
N ALA A 342 -10.85 -9.15 -0.24
CA ALA A 342 -10.83 -7.88 0.48
C ALA A 342 -11.88 -7.84 1.60
N ILE A 343 -13.13 -8.20 1.30
CA ILE A 343 -14.24 -8.13 2.27
C ILE A 343 -14.04 -9.13 3.41
N LEU A 344 -13.62 -10.36 3.11
CA LEU A 344 -13.34 -11.37 4.14
C LEU A 344 -12.22 -10.93 5.11
N GLY A 345 -11.26 -10.14 4.64
CA GLY A 345 -10.19 -9.63 5.50
C GLY A 345 -10.58 -8.44 6.40
N PHE A 346 -11.75 -7.81 6.22
CA PHE A 346 -12.21 -6.71 7.09
C PHE A 346 -12.40 -7.14 8.54
N THR A 347 -12.79 -8.39 8.75
CA THR A 347 -13.05 -8.95 10.08
C THR A 347 -11.86 -9.73 10.64
N SER A 348 -10.70 -9.72 9.96
CA SER A 348 -9.50 -10.41 10.46
C SER A 348 -9.11 -9.88 11.85
N PRO A 349 -8.65 -10.73 12.79
CA PRO A 349 -8.14 -10.28 14.09
C PRO A 349 -6.80 -9.54 13.94
N VAL A 350 -6.06 -9.74 12.85
CA VAL A 350 -4.76 -9.11 12.59
C VAL A 350 -4.96 -7.76 11.90
N TRP A 351 -4.40 -6.70 12.50
CA TRP A 351 -4.53 -5.33 11.98
C TRP A 351 -3.93 -5.16 10.59
N ALA A 352 -2.77 -5.76 10.34
CA ALA A 352 -2.09 -5.66 9.04
C ALA A 352 -2.94 -6.22 7.89
N VAL A 353 -3.67 -7.30 8.14
CA VAL A 353 -4.63 -7.90 7.19
C VAL A 353 -5.78 -6.94 6.95
N ARG A 354 -6.46 -6.44 8.00
CA ARG A 354 -7.57 -5.48 7.86
C ARG A 354 -7.17 -4.23 7.06
N ASN A 355 -6.00 -3.68 7.36
CA ASN A 355 -5.45 -2.53 6.66
C ASN A 355 -5.20 -2.85 5.18
N SER A 356 -4.54 -3.97 4.88
CA SER A 356 -4.24 -4.38 3.50
C SER A 356 -5.51 -4.67 2.69
N SER A 357 -6.50 -5.31 3.31
CA SER A 357 -7.83 -5.55 2.74
C SER A 357 -8.59 -4.26 2.43
N THR A 358 -8.56 -3.27 3.32
CA THR A 358 -9.20 -1.95 3.09
C THR A 358 -8.55 -1.25 1.89
N LEU A 359 -7.23 -1.32 1.79
CA LEU A 359 -6.47 -0.74 0.70
C LEU A 359 -6.73 -1.44 -0.65
N LEU A 360 -6.88 -2.77 -0.64
CA LEU A 360 -7.29 -3.57 -1.79
C LEU A 360 -8.73 -3.21 -2.22
N PHE A 361 -9.67 -3.14 -1.28
CA PHE A 361 -11.05 -2.77 -1.56
C PHE A 361 -11.15 -1.40 -2.24
N SER A 362 -10.44 -0.39 -1.73
CA SER A 362 -10.39 0.94 -2.33
C SER A 362 -9.89 0.92 -3.79
N ALA A 363 -8.88 0.11 -4.09
CA ALA A 363 -8.40 -0.09 -5.46
C ALA A 363 -9.45 -0.74 -6.36
N LEU A 364 -10.16 -1.76 -5.85
CA LEU A 364 -11.22 -2.45 -6.56
C LEU A 364 -12.42 -1.54 -6.84
N ILE A 365 -12.85 -0.72 -5.88
CA ILE A 365 -13.91 0.28 -6.09
C ILE A 365 -13.57 1.19 -7.26
N THR A 366 -12.34 1.70 -7.30
CA THR A 366 -11.88 2.55 -8.42
C THR A 366 -11.82 1.77 -9.74
N ARG A 367 -11.45 0.48 -9.71
CA ARG A 367 -11.41 -0.37 -10.92
C ARG A 367 -12.81 -0.72 -11.44
N ILE A 368 -13.77 -0.92 -10.55
CA ILE A 368 -15.16 -1.32 -10.88
C ILE A 368 -15.97 -0.11 -11.36
N PHE A 369 -15.95 0.98 -10.58
CA PHE A 369 -16.83 2.13 -10.78
C PHE A 369 -16.12 3.30 -11.49
N GLY A 370 -14.81 3.25 -11.63
CA GLY A 370 -13.99 4.33 -12.17
C GLY A 370 -13.63 5.39 -11.12
N VAL A 371 -12.97 6.45 -11.59
CA VAL A 371 -12.63 7.60 -10.75
C VAL A 371 -13.86 8.48 -10.49
N LYS A 372 -13.91 9.06 -9.30
CA LYS A 372 -14.96 10.00 -8.89
C LYS A 372 -14.98 11.21 -9.84
N ARG A 373 -16.12 11.44 -10.51
CA ARG A 373 -16.31 12.51 -11.51
C ARG A 373 -16.87 13.79 -10.92
N ALA A 374 -17.68 13.68 -9.87
CA ALA A 374 -18.27 14.83 -9.16
C ALA A 374 -17.76 14.90 -7.72
N LYS A 375 -17.64 16.12 -7.15
CA LYS A 375 -17.19 16.34 -5.76
C LYS A 375 -18.10 15.66 -4.73
N ASP A 376 -19.41 15.65 -4.98
CA ASP A 376 -20.36 14.88 -4.19
C ASP A 376 -20.18 13.37 -4.45
N GLU A 377 -20.00 12.60 -3.38
CA GLU A 377 -19.83 11.15 -3.43
C GLU A 377 -21.09 10.45 -3.93
N HIS A 378 -22.25 11.00 -3.59
CA HIS A 378 -23.55 10.45 -3.94
C HIS A 378 -24.04 10.91 -5.32
N SER A 379 -23.26 11.64 -6.11
CA SER A 379 -23.70 12.07 -7.44
C SER A 379 -24.09 10.87 -8.32
N LYS A 380 -25.19 11.01 -9.08
CA LYS A 380 -25.63 10.00 -10.07
C LYS A 380 -24.54 9.65 -11.08
N THR A 381 -23.62 10.58 -11.37
CA THR A 381 -22.50 10.39 -12.30
C THR A 381 -21.38 9.49 -11.77
N ASN A 382 -21.40 9.17 -10.47
CA ASN A 382 -20.42 8.31 -9.79
C ASN A 382 -20.97 6.90 -9.50
N ARG A 383 -22.17 6.57 -9.99
CA ARG A 383 -22.88 5.32 -9.67
C ARG A 383 -22.98 4.42 -10.91
N MET A 384 -23.07 3.12 -10.66
CA MET A 384 -23.42 2.08 -11.64
C MET A 384 -24.71 1.39 -11.19
N THR A 385 -25.53 0.92 -12.12
CA THR A 385 -26.74 0.19 -11.74
C THR A 385 -26.39 -1.18 -11.18
N GLY A 386 -27.19 -1.68 -10.22
CA GLY A 386 -27.00 -3.04 -9.69
C GLY A 386 -27.08 -4.11 -10.78
N ARG A 387 -27.97 -3.93 -11.77
CA ARG A 387 -28.09 -4.84 -12.92
C ARG A 387 -26.78 -4.95 -13.70
N GLU A 388 -26.15 -3.82 -14.01
CA GLU A 388 -24.87 -3.79 -14.73
C GLU A 388 -23.75 -4.40 -13.89
N PHE A 389 -23.65 -4.02 -12.62
CA PHE A 389 -22.66 -4.54 -11.69
C PHE A 389 -22.73 -6.06 -11.54
N PHE A 390 -23.92 -6.61 -11.27
CA PHE A 390 -24.12 -8.05 -11.09
C PHE A 390 -24.14 -8.83 -12.40
N SER A 391 -24.45 -8.20 -13.53
CA SER A 391 -24.23 -8.84 -14.84
C SER A 391 -22.75 -9.02 -15.14
N ARG A 392 -21.90 -8.09 -14.68
CA ARG A 392 -20.44 -8.17 -14.85
C ARG A 392 -19.78 -9.08 -13.81
N PHE A 393 -20.30 -9.12 -12.59
CA PHE A 393 -19.74 -9.87 -11.46
C PHE A 393 -20.84 -10.69 -10.73
N PRO A 394 -21.41 -11.72 -11.38
CA PRO A 394 -22.59 -12.42 -10.88
C PRO A 394 -22.38 -13.09 -9.51
N GLU A 395 -21.19 -13.63 -9.28
CA GLU A 395 -20.86 -14.31 -8.02
C GLU A 395 -20.82 -13.39 -6.79
N LEU A 396 -20.70 -12.07 -7.01
CA LEU A 396 -20.75 -11.11 -5.91
C LEU A 396 -22.14 -10.95 -5.33
N TYR A 397 -23.21 -11.27 -6.06
CA TYR A 397 -24.57 -11.15 -5.55
C TYR A 397 -24.82 -12.05 -4.32
N PRO A 398 -24.72 -13.39 -4.42
CA PRO A 398 -24.96 -14.27 -3.27
C PRO A 398 -23.93 -14.05 -2.16
N PHE A 399 -22.69 -13.69 -2.50
CA PHE A 399 -21.64 -13.40 -1.53
C PHE A 399 -21.96 -12.14 -0.70
N LEU A 400 -22.25 -11.01 -1.36
CA LEU A 400 -22.54 -9.76 -0.68
C LEU A 400 -23.80 -9.88 0.18
N LEU A 401 -24.84 -10.57 -0.32
CA LEU A 401 -26.06 -10.82 0.45
C LEU A 401 -25.73 -11.56 1.76
N LYS A 402 -24.97 -12.66 1.69
CA LYS A 402 -24.55 -13.41 2.88
C LYS A 402 -23.75 -12.55 3.87
N GLN A 403 -22.83 -11.73 3.37
CA GLN A 403 -22.05 -10.82 4.22
C GLN A 403 -22.94 -9.78 4.90
N LEU A 404 -23.88 -9.19 4.15
CA LEU A 404 -24.83 -8.19 4.63
C LEU A 404 -25.76 -8.77 5.71
N GLU A 405 -26.29 -9.99 5.51
CA GLU A 405 -27.09 -10.71 6.51
C GLU A 405 -26.31 -10.95 7.81
N THR A 406 -25.04 -11.34 7.68
CA THR A 406 -24.16 -11.59 8.83
C THR A 406 -23.94 -10.31 9.65
N VAL A 407 -23.72 -9.17 8.99
CA VAL A 407 -23.46 -7.90 9.67
C VAL A 407 -24.73 -7.15 10.11
N ALA A 408 -25.89 -7.42 9.53
CA ALA A 408 -27.15 -6.75 9.87
C ALA A 408 -27.46 -6.85 11.39
N ASN A 409 -27.25 -8.03 11.97
CA ASN A 409 -27.41 -8.24 13.42
C ASN A 409 -26.39 -7.44 14.26
N THR A 410 -25.22 -7.15 13.69
CA THR A 410 -24.16 -6.38 14.36
C THR A 410 -24.45 -4.88 14.35
N VAL A 411 -25.10 -4.36 13.28
CA VAL A 411 -25.46 -2.93 13.18
C VAL A 411 -26.37 -2.52 14.34
N ASP A 412 -27.37 -3.34 14.66
CA ASP A 412 -28.25 -3.07 15.80
C ASP A 412 -27.46 -3.01 17.11
N ARG A 413 -26.65 -4.04 17.41
CA ARG A 413 -25.78 -4.05 18.61
C ARG A 413 -24.85 -2.83 18.68
N CYS A 414 -24.25 -2.43 17.55
CA CYS A 414 -23.35 -1.27 17.47
C CYS A 414 -24.08 0.06 17.67
N GLY A 415 -25.37 0.15 17.32
CA GLY A 415 -26.23 1.30 17.64
C GLY A 415 -26.31 1.57 19.14
N HIS A 416 -26.10 0.56 19.97
CA HIS A 416 -26.16 0.63 21.43
C HIS A 416 -24.78 0.74 22.11
N SER A 417 -23.70 0.83 21.33
CA SER A 417 -22.32 0.83 21.85
C SER A 417 -22.07 1.99 22.82
N PRO A 418 -21.23 1.82 23.86
CA PRO A 418 -20.75 2.94 24.68
C PRO A 418 -19.88 3.92 23.88
N VAL A 419 -19.28 3.47 22.77
CA VAL A 419 -18.45 4.31 21.90
C VAL A 419 -19.34 5.08 20.93
N TYR A 420 -19.36 6.41 21.04
CA TYR A 420 -20.17 7.29 20.19
C TYR A 420 -19.93 7.04 18.69
N HIS A 421 -18.67 6.92 18.27
CA HIS A 421 -18.33 6.77 16.86
C HIS A 421 -18.85 5.45 16.26
N SER A 422 -18.90 4.37 17.06
CA SER A 422 -19.53 3.12 16.66
C SER A 422 -21.03 3.28 16.41
N ARG A 423 -21.72 4.07 17.25
CA ARG A 423 -23.15 4.37 17.04
C ARG A 423 -23.38 5.19 15.79
N GLU A 424 -22.54 6.20 15.54
CA GLU A 424 -22.63 7.02 14.33
C GLU A 424 -22.41 6.19 13.06
N MET A 425 -21.38 5.33 13.04
CA MET A 425 -21.15 4.43 11.92
C MET A 425 -22.31 3.45 11.70
N ALA A 426 -22.85 2.87 12.78
CA ALA A 426 -24.01 1.97 12.69
C ALA A 426 -25.24 2.69 12.12
N ALA A 427 -25.50 3.92 12.54
CA ALA A 427 -26.60 4.72 12.03
C ALA A 427 -26.47 5.05 10.54
N ARG A 428 -25.27 5.41 10.08
CA ARG A 428 -25.00 5.63 8.64
C ARG A 428 -25.10 4.33 7.84
N ALA A 429 -24.59 3.23 8.40
CA ALA A 429 -24.63 1.92 7.77
C ALA A 429 -26.07 1.40 7.60
N LEU A 430 -27.01 1.77 8.48
CA LEU A 430 -28.41 1.37 8.38
C LEU A 430 -29.10 1.91 7.12
N VAL A 431 -28.77 3.13 6.70
CA VAL A 431 -29.45 3.82 5.58
C VAL A 431 -29.55 2.96 4.31
N PRO A 432 -28.46 2.37 3.76
CA PRO A 432 -28.55 1.55 2.56
C PRO A 432 -29.29 0.21 2.73
N PHE A 433 -29.60 -0.24 3.95
CA PHE A 433 -30.40 -1.46 4.18
C PHE A 433 -31.90 -1.21 4.08
N VAL A 434 -32.34 0.04 4.16
CA VAL A 434 -33.76 0.39 4.17
C VAL A 434 -34.13 0.94 2.81
N MET A 435 -35.03 0.25 2.10
CA MET A 435 -35.58 0.79 0.85
C MET A 435 -36.32 2.09 1.13
N ILE A 436 -36.25 3.02 0.18
CA ILE A 436 -36.69 4.41 0.34
C ILE A 436 -38.16 4.55 0.75
N ASP A 437 -39.01 3.66 0.26
CA ASP A 437 -40.43 3.51 0.53
C ASP A 437 -40.72 2.93 1.92
N HIS A 438 -39.77 2.16 2.48
CA HIS A 438 -39.85 1.64 3.83
C HIS A 438 -39.30 2.59 4.90
N ILE A 439 -38.53 3.63 4.52
CA ILE A 439 -37.91 4.56 5.47
C ILE A 439 -38.92 5.16 6.47
N PRO A 440 -40.09 5.67 6.07
CA PRO A 440 -41.07 6.22 7.02
C PRO A 440 -41.52 5.20 8.07
N ASN A 441 -41.78 3.96 7.65
CA ASN A 441 -42.19 2.88 8.54
C ASN A 441 -41.06 2.50 9.51
N THR A 442 -39.83 2.42 9.03
CA THR A 442 -38.66 2.14 9.86
C THR A 442 -38.42 3.24 10.89
N ILE A 443 -38.54 4.52 10.51
CA ILE A 443 -38.42 5.64 11.45
C ILE A 443 -39.48 5.55 12.55
N ARG A 444 -40.75 5.28 12.20
CA ARG A 444 -41.82 5.11 13.20
C ARG A 444 -41.54 3.94 14.15
N SER A 445 -41.06 2.82 13.63
CA SER A 445 -40.65 1.67 14.44
C SER A 445 -39.53 2.06 15.41
N LEU A 446 -38.47 2.73 14.94
CA LEU A 446 -37.37 3.21 15.79
C LEU A 446 -37.84 4.21 16.85
N LEU A 447 -38.74 5.15 16.52
CA LEU A 447 -39.30 6.08 17.50
C LEU A 447 -40.17 5.38 18.56
N SER A 448 -40.78 4.24 18.22
CA SER A 448 -41.58 3.45 19.15
C SER A 448 -40.74 2.69 20.18
N THR A 449 -39.49 2.33 19.85
CA THR A 449 -38.57 1.67 20.79
C THR A 449 -37.99 2.62 21.83
N LEU A 450 -38.03 3.94 21.56
CA LEU A 450 -37.59 4.94 22.54
C LEU A 450 -38.48 4.93 23.79
N PRO A 451 -37.91 5.12 24.99
CA PRO A 451 -38.66 5.11 26.24
C PRO A 451 -39.74 6.20 26.29
N SER A 452 -40.68 6.00 27.21
CA SER A 452 -41.70 6.97 27.61
C SER A 452 -41.18 7.85 28.76
N CYS A 453 -41.83 8.99 29.00
CA CYS A 453 -41.44 9.88 30.11
C CYS A 453 -41.70 9.29 31.51
N THR A 454 -42.42 8.17 31.58
CA THR A 454 -42.75 7.45 32.83
C THR A 454 -41.82 6.28 33.12
N ASP A 455 -40.86 5.98 32.23
CA ASP A 455 -39.94 4.86 32.40
C ASP A 455 -38.85 5.19 33.43
N GLN A 456 -38.64 4.30 34.40
CA GLN A 456 -37.79 4.54 35.57
C GLN A 456 -36.28 4.42 35.29
N CYS A 457 -35.87 3.69 34.24
CA CYS A 457 -34.46 3.50 33.91
C CYS A 457 -34.27 3.30 32.40
N PHE A 458 -33.41 4.10 31.79
CA PHE A 458 -33.09 3.99 30.37
C PHE A 458 -31.60 4.17 30.10
N ARG A 459 -31.07 3.38 29.16
CA ARG A 459 -29.68 3.50 28.71
C ARG A 459 -29.56 4.68 27.73
N GLN A 460 -28.87 5.74 28.12
CA GLN A 460 -28.67 6.91 27.26
C GLN A 460 -28.05 6.57 25.89
N ASN A 461 -27.16 5.56 25.86
CA ASN A 461 -26.53 5.08 24.63
C ASN A 461 -27.55 4.53 23.62
N HIS A 462 -28.60 3.85 24.11
CA HIS A 462 -29.68 3.35 23.27
C HIS A 462 -30.45 4.49 22.63
N ILE A 463 -30.92 5.44 23.43
CA ILE A 463 -31.64 6.63 22.93
C ILE A 463 -30.78 7.38 21.91
N HIS A 464 -29.49 7.58 22.20
CA HIS A 464 -28.57 8.27 21.31
C HIS A 464 -28.38 7.53 19.98
N GLY A 465 -28.20 6.21 20.01
CA GLY A 465 -28.08 5.38 18.81
C GLY A 465 -29.32 5.44 17.93
N THR A 466 -30.49 5.27 18.53
CA THR A 466 -31.78 5.33 17.85
C THR A 466 -32.03 6.70 17.23
N LEU A 467 -31.74 7.79 17.95
CA LEU A 467 -31.86 9.15 17.38
C LEU A 467 -30.89 9.40 16.23
N LEU A 468 -29.67 8.86 16.27
CA LEU A 468 -28.74 8.92 15.14
C LEU A 468 -29.28 8.17 13.91
N GLN A 469 -29.85 6.99 14.11
CA GLN A 469 -30.47 6.19 13.05
C GLN A 469 -31.64 6.95 12.40
N VAL A 470 -32.54 7.50 13.22
CA VAL A 470 -33.67 8.32 12.75
C VAL A 470 -33.18 9.53 11.97
N PHE A 471 -32.15 10.23 12.48
CA PHE A 471 -31.56 11.38 11.81
C PHE A 471 -31.04 11.05 10.40
N HIS A 472 -30.22 10.01 10.27
CA HIS A 472 -29.62 9.66 8.97
C HIS A 472 -30.66 9.10 7.98
N LEU A 473 -31.67 8.37 8.46
CA LEU A 473 -32.80 7.93 7.64
C LEU A 473 -33.65 9.10 7.14
N LEU A 474 -33.96 10.08 8.01
CA LEU A 474 -34.69 11.28 7.64
C LEU A 474 -33.95 12.13 6.62
N GLN A 475 -32.64 12.28 6.80
CA GLN A 475 -31.78 12.99 5.84
C GLN A 475 -31.84 12.31 4.47
N ALA A 476 -31.62 10.99 4.41
CA ALA A 476 -31.68 10.24 3.16
C ALA A 476 -33.06 10.29 2.50
N TYR A 477 -34.14 10.24 3.30
CA TYR A 477 -35.51 10.35 2.80
C TYR A 477 -35.76 11.73 2.18
N SER A 478 -35.33 12.79 2.84
CA SER A 478 -35.50 14.18 2.40
C SER A 478 -34.73 14.48 1.11
N ASP A 479 -33.46 14.06 1.03
CA ASP A 479 -32.60 14.25 -0.15
C ASP A 479 -33.16 13.55 -1.41
N SER A 480 -33.90 12.47 -1.20
CA SER A 480 -34.41 11.63 -2.29
C SER A 480 -35.72 12.12 -2.91
N LYS A 481 -36.55 12.82 -2.14
CA LYS A 481 -37.91 13.24 -2.51
C LYS A 481 -38.05 14.76 -2.54
N HIS A 482 -37.11 15.45 -3.21
CA HIS A 482 -37.23 16.89 -3.53
C HIS A 482 -38.42 17.27 -4.44
N GLY A 483 -39.41 16.40 -4.62
CA GLY A 483 -40.63 16.65 -5.42
C GLY A 483 -41.87 16.67 -4.54
N THR A 484 -42.67 17.72 -4.67
CA THR A 484 -43.97 17.96 -4.02
C THR A 484 -44.95 16.81 -4.26
N ASN A 485 -44.92 15.78 -3.42
CA ASN A 485 -45.91 14.71 -3.41
C ASN A 485 -46.73 14.81 -2.11
N SER A 486 -48.06 14.81 -2.21
CA SER A 486 -48.96 14.94 -1.04
C SER A 486 -48.71 13.83 -0.01
N ASP A 487 -48.40 12.63 -0.49
CA ASP A 487 -48.13 11.47 0.36
C ASP A 487 -46.84 11.65 1.18
N PHE A 488 -45.83 12.31 0.59
CA PHE A 488 -44.58 12.63 1.29
C PHE A 488 -44.80 13.62 2.44
N GLN A 489 -45.65 14.64 2.23
CA GLN A 489 -45.99 15.61 3.28
C GLN A 489 -46.79 14.96 4.41
N HIS A 490 -47.71 14.04 4.09
CA HIS A 490 -48.47 13.30 5.09
C HIS A 490 -47.55 12.43 5.96
N GLU A 491 -46.67 11.64 5.33
CA GLU A 491 -45.73 10.77 6.05
C GLU A 491 -44.75 11.56 6.94
N LEU A 492 -44.23 12.69 6.47
CA LEU A 492 -43.41 13.58 7.29
C LEU A 492 -44.18 14.18 8.46
N THR A 493 -45.47 14.48 8.27
CA THR A 493 -46.34 14.97 9.34
C THR A 493 -46.50 13.91 10.42
N ASP A 494 -46.74 12.66 10.03
CA ASP A 494 -46.85 11.53 10.97
C ASP A 494 -45.55 11.31 11.75
N ILE A 495 -44.39 11.34 11.07
CA ILE A 495 -43.09 11.25 11.74
C ILE A 495 -42.87 12.43 12.70
N THR A 496 -43.30 13.63 12.33
CA THR A 496 -43.22 14.82 13.19
C THR A 496 -44.06 14.65 14.45
N VAL A 497 -45.27 14.07 14.34
CA VAL A 497 -46.13 13.76 15.49
C VAL A 497 -45.45 12.76 16.42
N CYS A 498 -44.89 11.66 15.88
CA CYS A 498 -44.14 10.67 16.66
C CYS A 498 -42.91 11.29 17.36
N THR A 499 -42.16 12.14 16.66
CA THR A 499 -40.99 12.82 17.24
C THR A 499 -41.41 13.80 18.35
N LYS A 500 -42.49 14.57 18.16
CA LYS A 500 -43.06 15.48 19.17
C LYS A 500 -43.57 14.74 20.41
N ALA A 501 -44.10 13.52 20.27
CA ALA A 501 -44.48 12.69 21.42
C ALA A 501 -43.29 12.39 22.35
N LYS A 502 -42.04 12.53 21.86
CA LYS A 502 -40.80 12.35 22.61
C LYS A 502 -40.14 13.67 23.05
N LEU A 503 -40.89 14.79 23.08
CA LEU A 503 -40.37 16.14 23.44
C LEU A 503 -39.71 16.20 24.82
N TRP A 504 -40.04 15.27 25.73
CA TRP A 504 -39.40 15.17 27.04
C TRP A 504 -37.88 14.93 26.95
N LEU A 505 -37.37 14.33 25.85
CA LEU A 505 -35.93 14.15 25.59
C LEU A 505 -35.18 15.48 25.42
N ALA A 506 -35.89 16.56 25.07
CA ALA A 506 -35.34 17.91 24.99
C ALA A 506 -35.39 18.68 26.33
N LYS A 507 -36.11 18.18 27.34
CA LYS A 507 -36.34 18.88 28.62
C LYS A 507 -35.20 18.66 29.63
N SER A 508 -35.23 19.38 30.75
CA SER A 508 -34.17 19.41 31.77
C SER A 508 -33.83 18.04 32.41
N PHE A 509 -34.72 17.04 32.32
CA PHE A 509 -34.51 15.71 32.87
C PHE A 509 -33.45 14.87 32.13
N THR A 510 -33.14 15.15 30.86
CA THR A 510 -32.02 14.53 30.14
C THR A 510 -30.73 15.29 30.41
N THR A 511 -29.81 14.68 31.17
CA THR A 511 -28.54 15.30 31.57
C THR A 511 -27.51 15.37 30.43
N CYS A 512 -27.71 14.62 29.34
CA CYS A 512 -26.77 14.54 28.22
C CYS A 512 -27.03 15.62 27.17
N ALA A 513 -26.13 16.60 27.05
CA ALA A 513 -26.25 17.71 26.11
C ALA A 513 -26.19 17.27 24.62
N SER A 514 -25.36 16.28 24.29
CA SER A 514 -25.25 15.77 22.91
C SER A 514 -26.53 15.10 22.44
N LEU A 515 -27.23 14.40 23.34
CA LEU A 515 -28.54 13.81 23.08
C LEU A 515 -29.58 14.88 22.75
N LYS A 516 -29.61 15.98 23.52
CA LYS A 516 -30.51 17.11 23.27
C LYS A 516 -30.25 17.73 21.91
N ILE A 517 -28.98 18.03 21.60
CA ILE A 517 -28.59 18.57 20.29
C ILE A 517 -29.07 17.66 19.16
N LYS A 518 -28.82 16.34 19.26
CA LYS A 518 -29.20 15.40 18.20
C LYS A 518 -30.71 15.28 18.03
N TYR A 519 -31.48 15.33 19.12
CA TYR A 519 -32.94 15.38 19.05
C TYR A 519 -33.44 16.66 18.36
N PHE A 520 -32.85 17.82 18.68
CA PHE A 520 -33.18 19.07 17.98
C PHE A 520 -32.84 19.02 16.48
N CYS A 521 -31.75 18.37 16.09
CA CYS A 521 -31.39 18.14 14.68
C CYS A 521 -32.40 17.27 13.90
N LEU A 522 -33.43 16.69 14.53
CA LEU A 522 -34.50 16.00 13.79
C LEU A 522 -35.54 16.96 13.20
N PHE A 523 -35.56 18.23 13.66
CA PHE A 523 -36.53 19.24 13.27
C PHE A 523 -35.99 20.27 12.26
N PHE A 524 -34.68 20.22 11.98
CA PHE A 524 -33.96 21.09 11.05
C PHE A 524 -33.23 20.22 10.04
#